data_AF-A0A3D8P1E9-F1
#
_entry.id   AF-A0A3D8P1E9-F1
#
_cell.length_a   1.000
_cell.length_b   1.000
_cell.length_c   1.000
_cell.angle_alpha   90.00
_cell.angle_beta   90.00
_cell.angle_gamma   90.00
#
_symmetry.space_group_name_H-M   'P 1'
#
loop_
_entity.id
_entity.type
_entity.pdbx_description
1 polymer ?
#
loop_
_entity_poly.entity_id
_entity_poly.type
_entity_poly.pdbx_seq_one_letter_code
_entity_poly.pdbx_strand_id
1 'polypeptide(L)'
;MERRTLRQLDVRLPEDHPIFWVPVEKRAEIARLLLSLSELFLDLLERVERLEKRVEKIEAKEEGAPKKQSGFSNRDKKNRVEIDPAAFLDI
;
A
#
# COMPACT_ATOMS: atom_id res chain seq x y z
N MET A 1 -12.98 -13.78 -21.26
CA MET A 1 -12.28 -14.12 -20.00
C MET A 1 -11.82 -15.56 -20.11
N GLU A 2 -10.52 -15.78 -20.26
CA GLU A 2 -9.95 -17.12 -20.36
C GLU A 2 -10.06 -17.82 -19.01
N ARG A 3 -10.74 -18.98 -18.98
CA ARG A 3 -10.79 -19.86 -17.81
C ARG A 3 -9.41 -20.49 -17.66
N ARG A 4 -8.52 -19.87 -16.89
CA ARG A 4 -7.29 -20.51 -16.44
C ARG A 4 -7.69 -21.76 -15.67
N THR A 5 -7.48 -22.93 -16.27
CA THR A 5 -7.62 -24.23 -15.62
C THR A 5 -6.71 -24.21 -14.38
N LEU A 6 -7.32 -24.30 -13.20
CA LEU A 6 -6.58 -24.39 -11.93
C LEU A 6 -5.62 -25.59 -12.06
N ARG A 7 -4.31 -25.32 -11.97
CA ARG A 7 -3.30 -26.38 -11.97
C ARG A 7 -3.52 -27.21 -10.70
N GLN A 8 -3.86 -28.48 -10.86
CA GLN A 8 -3.98 -29.39 -9.72
C GLN A 8 -2.58 -29.64 -9.16
N LEU A 9 -2.37 -29.28 -7.90
CA LEU A 9 -1.13 -29.49 -7.16
C LEU A 9 -1.39 -30.59 -6.14
N ASP A 10 -0.91 -31.81 -6.40
CA ASP A 10 -0.99 -32.91 -5.45
C ASP A 10 0.19 -32.82 -4.48
N VAL A 11 -0.08 -32.33 -3.26
CA VAL A 11 0.91 -32.23 -2.18
C VAL A 11 0.72 -33.39 -1.22
N ARG A 12 1.79 -34.18 -1.00
CA ARG A 12 1.82 -35.18 0.07
C ARG A 12 2.32 -34.54 1.35
N LEU A 13 1.49 -34.59 2.39
CA LEU A 13 1.84 -34.09 3.71
C LEU A 13 2.34 -35.23 4.60
N PRO A 14 3.27 -34.96 5.53
CA PRO A 14 3.68 -35.90 6.57
C PRO A 14 2.49 -36.42 7.39
N GLU A 15 2.54 -37.65 7.87
CA GLU A 15 1.43 -38.26 8.63
C GLU A 15 1.11 -37.52 9.93
N ASP A 16 2.11 -36.87 10.53
CA ASP A 16 2.00 -36.06 11.74
C ASP A 16 1.55 -34.61 11.47
N HIS A 17 1.23 -34.26 10.23
CA HIS A 17 0.87 -32.89 9.87
C HIS A 17 -0.39 -32.42 10.61
N PRO A 18 -0.41 -31.20 11.18
CA PRO A 18 -1.50 -30.70 12.02
C PRO A 18 -2.89 -30.72 11.37
N ILE A 19 -2.96 -30.64 10.04
CA ILE A 19 -4.23 -30.73 9.29
C ILE A 19 -4.95 -32.07 9.55
N PHE A 20 -4.22 -33.14 9.88
CA PHE A 20 -4.79 -34.45 10.14
C PHE A 20 -5.42 -34.57 11.53
N TRP A 21 -5.12 -33.65 12.45
CA TRP A 21 -5.82 -33.54 13.74
C TRP A 21 -7.26 -33.00 13.58
N VAL A 22 -7.57 -32.38 12.44
CA VAL A 22 -8.90 -31.88 12.11
C VAL A 22 -9.78 -33.03 11.59
N PRO A 23 -11.08 -33.10 11.95
CA PRO A 23 -12.02 -34.06 11.37
C PRO A 23 -12.05 -33.99 9.84
N VAL A 24 -12.13 -35.15 9.17
CA VAL A 24 -11.97 -35.30 7.72
C VAL A 24 -12.88 -34.35 6.94
N GLU A 25 -14.12 -34.20 7.39
CA GLU A 25 -15.17 -33.40 6.76
C GLU A 25 -14.84 -31.90 6.77
N LYS A 26 -14.03 -31.45 7.74
CA LYS A 26 -13.64 -30.05 7.92
C LYS A 26 -12.28 -29.71 7.35
N ARG A 27 -11.44 -30.70 7.01
CA ARG A 27 -10.06 -30.48 6.55
C ARG A 27 -9.99 -29.57 5.33
N ALA A 28 -10.89 -29.76 4.36
CA ALA A 28 -10.90 -28.93 3.14
C ALA A 28 -11.24 -27.47 3.44
N GLU A 29 -12.18 -27.22 4.36
CA GLU A 29 -12.56 -25.87 4.78
C GLU A 29 -11.40 -25.18 5.51
N ILE A 30 -10.80 -25.87 6.49
CA ILE A 30 -9.64 -25.36 7.23
C ILE A 30 -8.45 -25.10 6.30
N ALA A 31 -8.16 -26.01 5.37
CA ALA A 31 -7.08 -25.81 4.41
C ALA A 31 -7.30 -24.56 3.54
N ARG A 32 -8.53 -24.34 3.04
CA ARG A 32 -8.87 -23.13 2.29
C ARG A 32 -8.73 -21.88 3.14
N LEU A 33 -9.17 -21.91 4.39
CA LEU A 33 -9.03 -20.78 5.31
C LEU A 33 -7.55 -20.42 5.51
N LEU A 34 -6.72 -21.41 5.83
CA LEU A 34 -5.28 -21.20 6.04
C LEU A 34 -4.59 -20.68 4.78
N LEU A 35 -4.92 -21.21 3.61
CA LEU A 35 -4.41 -20.70 2.34
C LEU A 35 -4.83 -19.25 2.09
N SER A 36 -6.11 -18.91 2.29
CA SER A 36 -6.61 -17.54 2.07
C SER A 36 -5.94 -16.51 2.97
N LEU A 37 -5.68 -16.87 4.24
CA LEU A 37 -4.95 -16.00 5.16
C LEU A 37 -3.50 -15.86 4.71
N SER A 38 -2.88 -16.96 4.25
CA SER A 38 -1.49 -16.94 3.79
C SER A 38 -1.32 -16.06 2.54
N GLU A 39 -2.24 -16.13 1.59
CA GLU A 39 -2.29 -15.24 0.42
C GLU A 39 -2.40 -13.77 0.84
N LEU A 40 -3.33 -13.45 1.76
CA LEU A 40 -3.46 -12.09 2.29
C LEU A 40 -2.17 -11.60 2.96
N PHE A 41 -1.52 -12.44 3.76
CA PHE A 41 -0.25 -12.08 4.40
C PHE A 41 0.87 -11.84 3.40
N LEU A 42 0.97 -12.65 2.35
CA LEU A 42 1.97 -12.46 1.29
C LEU A 42 1.74 -11.14 0.53
N ASP A 43 0.50 -10.85 0.18
CA ASP A 43 0.14 -9.58 -0.49
C ASP A 43 0.46 -8.36 0.39
N LEU A 44 0.20 -8.47 1.70
CA LEU A 44 0.53 -7.41 2.66
C LEU A 44 2.04 -7.22 2.77
N LEU A 45 2.82 -8.30 2.89
CA LEU A 45 4.28 -8.23 2.95
C LEU A 45 4.85 -7.56 1.70
N GLU A 46 4.38 -7.95 0.52
CA GLU A 46 4.84 -7.34 -0.73
C GLU A 46 4.50 -5.85 -0.78
N ARG A 47 3.30 -5.47 -0.30
CA ARG A 47 2.89 -4.07 -0.24
C ARG A 47 3.75 -3.25 0.74
N VAL A 48 4.09 -3.82 1.89
CA VAL A 48 4.99 -3.19 2.87
C VAL A 48 6.37 -2.98 2.25
N GLU A 49 6.96 -4.00 1.64
CA GLU A 49 8.27 -3.89 0.99
C GLU A 49 8.28 -2.81 -0.12
N ARG A 50 7.19 -2.73 -0.91
CA ARG A 50 7.05 -1.66 -1.92
C ARG A 50 6.93 -0.27 -1.29
N LEU A 51 6.29 -0.15 -0.13
CA LEU A 51 6.16 1.12 0.59
C LEU A 51 7.50 1.54 1.21
N GLU A 52 8.21 0.62 1.86
CA GLU A 52 9.56 0.86 2.40
C GLU A 52 10.49 1.38 1.30
N LYS A 53 10.56 0.70 0.14
CA LYS A 53 11.33 1.17 -1.01
C LYS A 53 10.91 2.54 -1.54
N ARG A 54 9.64 2.94 -1.37
CA ARG A 54 9.17 4.28 -1.77
C ARG A 54 9.59 5.33 -0.76
N VAL A 55 9.54 5.01 0.53
CA VAL A 55 9.98 5.89 1.62
C VAL A 55 11.48 6.13 1.50
N GLU A 56 12.30 5.08 1.35
CA GLU A 56 13.75 5.21 1.13
C GLU A 56 14.08 6.12 -0.06
N LYS A 57 13.32 6.01 -1.16
CA LYS A 57 13.49 6.88 -2.34
C LYS A 57 13.10 8.33 -2.09
N ILE A 58 12.14 8.58 -1.19
CA ILE A 58 11.75 9.94 -0.81
C ILE A 58 12.81 10.53 0.11
N GLU A 59 13.24 9.78 1.13
CA GLU A 59 14.30 10.19 2.05
C GLU A 59 15.60 10.49 1.31
N ALA A 60 16.04 9.62 0.40
CA ALA A 60 17.23 9.86 -0.43
C ALA A 60 17.09 11.10 -1.34
N LYS A 61 15.87 11.45 -1.77
CA LYS A 61 15.61 12.67 -2.54
C LYS A 61 15.60 13.92 -1.67
N GLU A 62 15.17 13.83 -0.42
CA GLU A 62 15.21 14.93 0.55
C GLU A 62 16.64 15.19 1.04
N GLU A 63 17.46 14.15 1.22
CA GLU A 63 18.89 14.30 1.55
C GLU A 63 19.72 14.85 0.39
N GLY A 64 19.35 14.51 -0.86
CA GLY A 64 19.98 15.05 -2.07
C GLY A 64 19.43 16.41 -2.52
N ALA A 65 18.36 16.91 -1.89
CA ALA A 65 17.85 18.23 -2.20
C ALA A 65 18.82 19.28 -1.64
N PRO A 66 19.35 20.22 -2.46
CA PRO A 66 20.08 21.34 -1.90
C PRO A 66 19.13 22.03 -0.93
N LYS A 67 19.55 22.17 0.34
CA LYS A 67 18.89 23.05 1.30
C LYS A 67 18.72 24.38 0.60
N LYS A 68 17.53 24.65 0.06
CA LYS A 68 17.15 26.00 -0.31
C LYS A 68 17.20 26.73 1.01
N GLN A 69 18.30 27.44 1.23
CA GLN A 69 18.38 28.46 2.26
C GLN A 69 17.13 29.30 2.02
N SER A 70 16.17 29.18 2.93
CA SER A 70 15.06 30.11 3.04
C SER A 70 15.64 31.44 3.51
N GLY A 71 16.47 32.06 2.68
CA GLY A 71 16.62 33.49 2.66
C GLY A 71 15.26 34.00 2.25
N PHE A 72 14.44 34.33 3.24
CA PHE A 72 13.25 35.15 3.07
C PHE A 72 13.73 36.51 2.55
N SER A 73 14.03 36.61 1.25
CA SER A 73 14.19 37.88 0.60
C SER A 73 12.78 38.44 0.48
N ASN A 74 12.48 39.44 1.32
CA ASN A 74 11.29 40.28 1.28
C ASN A 74 11.21 41.08 -0.03
N ARG A 75 11.12 40.40 -1.17
CA ARG A 75 10.96 41.01 -2.49
C ARG A 75 9.98 40.15 -3.26
N ASP A 76 8.70 40.35 -2.97
CA ASP A 76 7.59 40.34 -3.93
C ASP A 76 6.26 40.56 -3.19
N LYS A 77 6.14 41.74 -2.55
CA LYS A 77 4.83 42.30 -2.13
C LYS A 77 4.44 43.44 -3.07
N LYS A 78 4.38 43.19 -4.39
CA LYS A 78 3.94 44.21 -5.35
C LYS A 78 2.65 43.90 -6.12
N ASN A 79 2.01 42.75 -5.92
CA ASN A 79 0.71 42.46 -6.54
C ASN A 79 -0.32 41.97 -5.51
N ARG A 80 -0.62 42.80 -4.50
CA ARG A 80 -1.83 42.59 -3.69
C ARG A 80 -2.94 43.39 -4.37
N VAL A 81 -3.79 42.73 -5.16
CA VAL A 81 -5.04 43.32 -5.64
C VAL A 81 -5.95 43.40 -4.41
N GLU A 82 -6.14 44.61 -3.89
CA GLU A 82 -7.19 44.88 -2.91
C GLU A 82 -8.53 44.79 -3.65
N ILE A 83 -9.26 43.70 -3.40
CA ILE A 83 -10.62 43.53 -3.89
C ILE A 83 -11.53 44.22 -2.87
N ASP A 84 -12.23 45.27 -3.31
CA ASP A 84 -13.22 45.96 -2.49
C ASP A 84 -14.47 45.07 -2.32
N PRO A 85 -14.84 44.67 -1.09
CA PRO A 85 -16.03 43.85 -0.86
C PRO A 85 -17.35 44.55 -1.23
N ALA A 86 -17.38 45.88 -1.36
CA ALA A 86 -18.59 46.61 -1.80
C ALA A 86 -18.98 46.28 -3.25
N ALA A 87 -18.03 45.86 -4.09
CA ALA A 87 -18.28 45.49 -5.48
C ALA A 87 -19.18 44.23 -5.64
N PHE A 88 -19.43 43.48 -4.57
CA PHE A 88 -20.27 42.28 -4.59
C PHE A 88 -21.72 42.53 -4.18
N LEU A 89 -22.09 43.74 -3.77
CA LEU A 89 -23.42 44.05 -3.21
C LEU A 89 -24.39 44.72 -4.20
N ASP A 90 -23.97 44.99 -5.44
CA ASP A 90 -24.81 45.59 -6.50
C ASP A 90 -25.40 44.56 -7.49
N ILE A 91 -25.79 43.37 -7.02
CA ILE A 91 -26.55 42.37 -7.81
C ILE A 91 -27.94 42.15 -7.21
#